data_AF-A0AAU9XS74-F1
#
_entry.id   AF-A0AAU9XS74-F1
#
_cell.length_a   1.000
_cell.length_b   1.000
_cell.length_c   1.000
_cell.angle_alpha   90.00
_cell.angle_beta   90.00
_cell.angle_gamma   90.00
#
_symmetry.space_group_name_H-M   'P 1'
#
loop_
_entity.id
_entity.type
_entity.pdbx_description
1 polymer ?
#
loop_
_entity_poly.entity_id
_entity_poly.type
_entity_poly.pdbx_seq_one_letter_code
_entity_poly.pdbx_strand_id
1 'polypeptide(L)'
;LQKTVVAVLDQMVNPHWPYLPQRQENYETEEEREAIEGVWKTITDDPLNYHFYYHILDGDEGGRPPKILASDGHQQTENKYFNWKDKSCLHAIAKSNNKVSLTQENTYNIQAALYCIFLLCMSYSLLHASTKLDPTHYSGALDSVRGFCEFVTLLMVVFYICEEINQIRIEGRSYFTEWMTLFDWLGMLLILCIAPLRYMDHKAQWMVTSLAFLFNFLRIFKFSCVSRTTGLYTQTLAKIVLHDVTRSMAVFIVIFFSFCGALTLSLCYSGSKENQELRGFGEVFMSGFRALSEQYPMVQNYSPFNWLSVLLMMAYMGTVTVILLNILIAQMSTTYTQAKKVARLEYDVDRILQLTRMERFPFLNLRVKYYKEGDWISEMKLAKELLEFSEDRSPWESVEEKLNDIRDLMRKMVKQMRHGRE
;
A
#
# COMPACT_ATOMS: atom_id res chain seq x y z
N LEU A 1 -15.90 -19.18 -14.74
CA LEU A 1 -14.62 -18.47 -14.55
C LEU A 1 -13.60 -18.82 -15.63
N GLN A 2 -13.04 -20.04 -15.71
CA GLN A 2 -12.08 -20.40 -16.77
C GLN A 2 -12.60 -20.15 -18.20
N LYS A 3 -13.82 -20.62 -18.53
CA LYS A 3 -14.42 -20.37 -19.87
C LYS A 3 -14.65 -18.88 -20.16
N THR A 4 -14.97 -18.09 -19.13
CA THR A 4 -15.21 -16.65 -19.25
C THR A 4 -13.92 -15.88 -19.46
N VAL A 5 -12.85 -16.25 -18.74
CA VAL A 5 -11.51 -15.65 -18.92
C VAL A 5 -10.96 -15.96 -20.30
N VAL A 6 -11.13 -17.20 -20.79
CA VAL A 6 -10.74 -17.58 -22.15
C VAL A 6 -11.53 -16.81 -23.19
N ALA A 7 -12.86 -16.67 -23.03
CA ALA A 7 -13.70 -15.90 -23.94
C ALA A 7 -13.36 -14.39 -23.96
N VAL A 8 -12.96 -13.82 -22.82
CA VAL A 8 -12.49 -12.42 -22.75
C VAL A 8 -11.12 -12.27 -23.40
N LEU A 9 -10.18 -13.20 -23.15
CA LEU A 9 -8.88 -13.20 -23.83
C LEU A 9 -9.03 -13.35 -25.35
N ASP A 10 -9.94 -14.22 -25.79
CA ASP A 10 -10.25 -14.46 -27.21
C ASP A 10 -10.74 -13.19 -27.92
N GLN A 11 -11.53 -12.37 -27.23
CA GLN A 11 -11.98 -11.08 -27.74
C GLN A 11 -10.90 -9.99 -27.64
N MET A 12 -9.99 -10.09 -26.68
CA MET A 12 -8.92 -9.11 -26.45
C MET A 12 -7.70 -9.31 -27.36
N VAL A 13 -7.47 -10.52 -27.86
CA VAL A 13 -6.26 -10.85 -28.63
C VAL A 13 -6.63 -11.20 -30.06
N ASN A 14 -6.27 -10.32 -30.99
CA ASN A 14 -6.39 -10.62 -32.42
C ASN A 14 -5.01 -10.98 -32.99
N PRO A 15 -4.75 -12.25 -33.29
CA PRO A 15 -3.51 -12.65 -33.95
C PRO A 15 -3.47 -12.08 -35.37
N HIS A 16 -2.31 -11.54 -35.75
CA HIS A 16 -2.11 -10.95 -37.06
C HIS A 16 -0.99 -11.67 -37.82
N TRP A 17 -1.33 -12.01 -39.06
CA TRP A 17 -0.41 -12.58 -40.03
C TRP A 17 -0.17 -11.53 -41.12
N PRO A 18 0.95 -10.80 -41.09
CA PRO A 18 1.20 -9.69 -42.00
C PRO A 18 1.32 -10.12 -43.48
N TYR A 19 1.47 -11.42 -43.74
CA TYR A 19 1.55 -12.00 -45.06
C TYR A 19 0.19 -12.50 -45.61
N LEU A 20 -0.89 -12.42 -44.83
CA LEU A 20 -2.22 -12.83 -45.28
C LEU A 20 -3.00 -11.66 -45.88
N PRO A 21 -3.71 -11.87 -47.00
CA PRO A 21 -4.67 -10.90 -47.50
C PRO A 21 -5.82 -10.73 -46.48
N GLN A 22 -6.21 -9.48 -46.24
CA GLN A 22 -7.33 -9.15 -45.36
C GLN A 22 -8.63 -9.72 -45.93
N ARG A 23 -9.42 -10.37 -45.08
CA ARG A 23 -10.78 -10.79 -45.45
C ARG A 23 -11.65 -9.55 -45.55
N GLN A 24 -12.37 -9.43 -46.66
CA GLN A 24 -13.32 -8.34 -46.90
C GLN A 24 -14.75 -8.85 -46.64
N GLU A 25 -15.65 -7.97 -46.21
CA GLU A 25 -17.06 -8.32 -46.02
C GLU A 25 -17.79 -8.52 -47.36
N ASN A 26 -17.34 -7.80 -48.40
CA ASN A 26 -17.83 -7.92 -49.76
C ASN A 26 -16.64 -8.18 -50.68
N TYR A 27 -16.61 -9.35 -51.32
CA TYR A 27 -15.63 -9.66 -52.37
C TYR A 27 -16.22 -9.28 -53.73
N GLU A 28 -15.39 -8.76 -54.63
CA GLU A 28 -15.85 -8.38 -55.97
C GLU A 28 -16.13 -9.63 -56.84
N THR A 29 -15.47 -10.75 -56.55
CA THR A 29 -15.63 -12.02 -57.26
C THR A 29 -15.55 -13.23 -56.33
N GLU A 30 -16.26 -14.31 -56.67
CA GLU A 30 -16.23 -15.57 -55.89
C GLU A 30 -14.86 -16.26 -55.97
N GLU A 31 -14.14 -16.09 -57.08
CA GLU A 31 -12.77 -16.60 -57.26
C GLU A 31 -11.77 -15.91 -56.31
N GLU A 32 -11.94 -14.60 -56.08
CA GLU A 32 -11.13 -13.85 -55.11
C GLU A 32 -11.41 -14.32 -53.68
N ARG A 33 -12.68 -14.58 -53.36
CA ARG A 33 -13.08 -15.17 -52.07
C ARG A 33 -12.47 -16.55 -51.88
N GLU A 34 -12.56 -17.43 -52.87
CA GLU A 34 -11.99 -18.78 -52.79
C GLU A 34 -10.46 -18.77 -52.71
N ALA A 35 -9.78 -17.87 -53.43
CA ALA A 35 -8.34 -17.69 -53.35
C ALA A 35 -7.90 -17.22 -51.96
N ILE A 36 -8.57 -16.21 -51.41
CA ILE A 36 -8.30 -15.69 -50.07
C ILE A 36 -8.63 -16.77 -49.03
N GLU A 37 -9.80 -17.40 -49.07
CA GLU A 37 -10.15 -18.50 -48.16
C GLU A 37 -9.19 -19.69 -48.27
N GLY A 38 -8.70 -20.02 -49.47
CA GLY A 38 -7.70 -21.05 -49.72
C GLY A 38 -6.36 -20.74 -49.03
N VAL A 39 -5.88 -19.51 -49.17
CA VAL A 39 -4.67 -19.03 -48.47
C VAL A 39 -4.88 -19.06 -46.95
N TRP A 40 -6.07 -18.67 -46.48
CA TRP A 40 -6.42 -18.76 -45.06
C TRP A 40 -6.54 -20.22 -44.54
N LYS A 41 -6.85 -21.20 -45.39
CA LYS A 41 -6.88 -22.62 -44.99
C LYS A 41 -5.47 -23.19 -44.77
N THR A 42 -4.46 -22.63 -45.43
CA THR A 42 -3.04 -23.05 -45.37
C THR A 42 -2.23 -22.48 -44.20
N ILE A 43 -2.85 -21.73 -43.28
CA ILE A 43 -2.17 -21.04 -42.17
C ILE A 43 -1.46 -22.02 -41.24
N THR A 44 -0.22 -21.67 -40.88
CA THR A 44 0.53 -22.24 -39.76
C THR A 44 0.03 -21.71 -38.42
N ASP A 45 -0.11 -22.56 -37.40
CA ASP A 45 -0.68 -22.23 -36.07
C ASP A 45 0.07 -21.10 -35.30
N ASP A 46 1.21 -20.60 -35.80
CA ASP A 46 2.08 -19.63 -35.13
C ASP A 46 1.95 -18.22 -35.76
N PRO A 47 1.16 -17.29 -35.15
CA PRO A 47 1.10 -15.88 -35.53
C PRO A 47 2.35 -15.10 -35.06
N LEU A 48 2.81 -14.13 -35.87
CA LEU A 48 4.03 -13.35 -35.58
C LEU A 48 3.78 -12.13 -34.67
N ASN A 49 2.60 -11.52 -34.78
CA ASN A 49 2.23 -10.31 -34.05
C ASN A 49 0.84 -10.47 -33.45
N TYR A 50 0.62 -9.84 -32.30
CA TYR A 50 -0.67 -9.82 -31.61
C TYR A 50 -1.15 -8.38 -31.48
N HIS A 51 -2.40 -8.15 -31.85
CA HIS A 51 -3.09 -6.91 -31.52
C HIS A 51 -3.89 -7.13 -30.24
N PHE A 52 -3.52 -6.42 -29.18
CA PHE A 52 -4.27 -6.42 -27.93
C PHE A 52 -5.27 -5.28 -27.94
N TYR A 53 -6.55 -5.61 -27.82
CA TYR A 53 -7.64 -4.66 -27.68
C TYR A 53 -7.94 -4.40 -26.20
N TYR A 54 -7.59 -3.22 -25.71
CA TYR A 54 -7.83 -2.85 -24.31
C TYR A 54 -9.24 -2.30 -24.06
N HIS A 55 -10.00 -1.99 -25.12
CA HIS A 55 -11.34 -1.42 -25.02
C HIS A 55 -12.34 -2.29 -24.24
N ILE A 56 -12.14 -3.61 -24.25
CA ILE A 56 -12.99 -4.58 -23.57
C ILE A 56 -12.84 -4.48 -22.04
N LEU A 57 -11.67 -4.04 -21.57
CA LEU A 57 -11.42 -3.86 -20.15
C LEU A 57 -11.99 -2.54 -19.61
N ASP A 58 -12.05 -1.50 -20.43
CA ASP A 58 -12.36 -0.13 -19.98
C ASP A 58 -13.53 0.48 -20.77
N GLY A 59 -14.60 -0.29 -20.93
CA GLY A 59 -15.85 0.14 -21.56
C GLY A 59 -16.88 0.73 -20.57
N ASP A 60 -17.84 1.49 -21.10
CA ASP A 60 -19.07 1.86 -20.37
C ASP A 60 -20.03 0.67 -20.21
N GLU A 61 -21.21 0.84 -19.61
CA GLU A 61 -22.21 -0.23 -19.44
C GLU A 61 -22.66 -0.87 -20.77
N GLY A 62 -22.43 -0.19 -21.90
CA GLY A 62 -22.67 -0.68 -23.26
C GLY A 62 -21.41 -1.19 -23.97
N GLY A 63 -20.27 -1.29 -23.29
CA GLY A 63 -18.99 -1.74 -23.85
C GLY A 63 -18.28 -0.71 -24.72
N ARG A 64 -18.69 0.57 -24.70
CA ARG A 64 -18.08 1.61 -25.53
C ARG A 64 -16.83 2.20 -24.86
N PRO A 65 -15.76 2.44 -25.62
CA PRO A 65 -14.52 2.96 -25.06
C PRO A 65 -14.65 4.40 -24.52
N PRO A 66 -13.69 4.88 -23.72
CA PRO A 66 -13.70 6.23 -23.14
C PRO A 66 -13.56 7.34 -24.20
N LYS A 67 -12.91 7.03 -25.32
CA LYS A 67 -12.83 7.90 -26.51
C LYS A 67 -13.56 7.25 -27.67
N ILE A 68 -14.51 7.95 -28.26
CA ILE A 68 -15.31 7.49 -29.40
C ILE A 68 -14.89 8.33 -30.62
N LEU A 69 -14.65 7.68 -31.76
CA LEU A 69 -14.52 8.43 -33.03
C LEU A 69 -15.85 9.11 -33.35
N ALA A 70 -15.81 10.44 -33.55
CA ALA A 70 -16.94 11.17 -34.09
C ALA A 70 -17.31 10.62 -35.48
N SER A 71 -18.58 10.79 -35.88
CA SER A 71 -19.12 10.38 -37.18
C SER A 71 -18.31 10.86 -38.40
N ASP A 72 -17.43 11.84 -38.21
CA ASP A 72 -16.64 12.47 -39.26
C ASP A 72 -15.22 11.85 -39.40
N GLY A 73 -14.92 10.77 -38.66
CA GLY A 73 -13.71 9.95 -38.83
C GLY A 73 -12.38 10.59 -38.39
N HIS A 74 -12.36 11.88 -38.04
CA HIS A 74 -11.13 12.63 -37.77
C HIS A 74 -11.00 13.18 -36.34
N GLN A 75 -12.09 13.26 -35.56
CA GLN A 75 -12.03 13.76 -34.19
C GLN A 75 -12.45 12.69 -33.18
N GLN A 76 -11.56 12.41 -32.23
CA GLN A 76 -11.90 11.61 -31.05
C GLN A 76 -12.69 12.49 -30.08
N THR A 77 -13.92 12.09 -29.78
CA THR A 77 -14.80 12.74 -28.81
C THR A 77 -14.88 11.92 -27.53
N GLU A 78 -14.91 12.60 -26.37
CA GLU A 78 -15.03 11.92 -25.09
C GLU A 78 -16.43 11.29 -24.95
N ASN A 79 -16.48 10.04 -24.49
CA ASN A 79 -17.74 9.34 -24.26
C ASN A 79 -18.48 9.95 -23.07
N LYS A 80 -19.61 10.62 -23.32
CA LYS A 80 -20.46 11.23 -22.29
C LYS A 80 -21.06 10.23 -21.29
N TYR A 81 -21.15 8.96 -21.67
CA TYR A 81 -21.73 7.90 -20.84
C TYR A 81 -20.66 7.10 -20.09
N PHE A 82 -19.38 7.40 -20.29
CA PHE A 82 -18.31 6.71 -19.58
C PHE A 82 -18.20 7.22 -18.13
N ASN A 83 -18.51 6.34 -17.18
CA ASN A 83 -18.40 6.66 -15.77
C ASN A 83 -16.96 6.47 -15.27
N TRP A 84 -16.16 7.53 -15.38
CA TRP A 84 -14.77 7.53 -14.91
C TRP A 84 -14.62 7.31 -13.39
N LYS A 85 -15.69 7.52 -12.60
CA LYS A 85 -15.70 7.28 -11.15
C LYS A 85 -15.95 5.81 -10.77
N ASP A 86 -16.33 4.98 -11.73
CA ASP A 86 -16.67 3.59 -11.46
C ASP A 86 -15.43 2.72 -11.20
N LYS A 87 -15.66 1.49 -10.72
CA LYS A 87 -14.59 0.53 -10.43
C LYS A 87 -13.85 0.13 -11.71
N SER A 88 -12.56 0.49 -11.81
CA SER A 88 -11.70 0.08 -12.92
C SER A 88 -11.41 -1.42 -12.86
N CYS A 89 -11.02 -2.01 -13.99
CA CYS A 89 -10.56 -3.39 -14.04
C CYS A 89 -9.35 -3.65 -13.13
N LEU A 90 -8.47 -2.66 -12.98
CA LEU A 90 -7.36 -2.69 -12.03
C LEU A 90 -7.85 -2.88 -10.58
N HIS A 91 -8.92 -2.20 -10.18
CA HIS A 91 -9.54 -2.39 -8.87
C HIS A 91 -10.11 -3.80 -8.69
N ALA A 92 -10.73 -4.35 -9.75
CA ALA A 92 -11.25 -5.72 -9.74
C ALA A 92 -10.13 -6.75 -9.66
N ILE A 93 -9.02 -6.53 -10.38
CA ILE A 93 -7.82 -7.38 -10.37
C ILE A 93 -7.14 -7.33 -9.01
N ALA A 94 -6.96 -6.14 -8.42
CA ALA A 94 -6.39 -5.96 -7.09
C ALA A 94 -7.20 -6.68 -6.00
N LYS A 95 -8.52 -6.72 -6.14
CA LYS A 95 -9.41 -7.45 -5.22
C LYS A 95 -9.52 -8.95 -5.54
N SER A 96 -9.06 -9.37 -6.71
CA SER A 96 -9.04 -10.78 -7.11
C SER A 96 -7.84 -11.51 -6.51
N ASN A 97 -7.95 -12.83 -6.33
CA ASN A 97 -6.84 -13.65 -5.84
C ASN A 97 -5.67 -13.77 -6.85
N ASN A 98 -5.84 -13.28 -8.09
CA ASN A 98 -4.81 -13.28 -9.13
C ASN A 98 -4.12 -11.94 -9.14
N LYS A 99 -3.04 -11.85 -8.38
CA LYS A 99 -2.32 -10.61 -8.15
C LYS A 99 -1.22 -10.49 -9.20
N VAL A 100 -1.22 -9.37 -9.91
CA VAL A 100 -0.34 -9.10 -11.05
C VAL A 100 0.40 -7.81 -10.76
N SER A 101 1.70 -7.74 -11.07
CA SER A 101 2.52 -6.54 -10.87
C SER A 101 2.34 -5.56 -12.03
N LEU A 102 2.04 -4.29 -11.77
CA LEU A 102 2.02 -3.24 -12.78
C LEU A 102 2.80 -2.00 -12.33
N THR A 103 3.56 -1.41 -13.26
CA THR A 103 4.42 -0.26 -13.01
C THR A 103 3.93 0.98 -13.76
N GLN A 104 3.28 1.91 -13.05
CA GLN A 104 3.29 3.33 -13.43
C GLN A 104 3.95 4.11 -12.28
N GLU A 105 5.12 4.69 -12.54
CA GLU A 105 5.99 5.29 -11.51
C GLU A 105 5.80 6.81 -11.36
N ASN A 106 5.32 7.52 -12.39
CA ASN A 106 5.50 8.97 -12.46
C ASN A 106 4.50 9.79 -11.63
N THR A 107 3.23 9.40 -11.55
CA THR A 107 2.20 10.14 -10.80
C THR A 107 2.36 9.96 -9.28
N TYR A 108 2.81 8.79 -8.85
CA TYR A 108 2.97 8.48 -7.44
C TYR A 108 4.12 9.25 -6.78
N ASN A 109 5.23 9.43 -7.51
CA ASN A 109 6.37 10.22 -7.05
C ASN A 109 5.98 11.67 -6.75
N ILE A 110 5.05 12.25 -7.50
CA ILE A 110 4.57 13.62 -7.29
C ILE A 110 3.79 13.73 -5.98
N GLN A 111 2.91 12.77 -5.69
CA GLN A 111 2.12 12.79 -4.44
C GLN A 111 3.01 12.61 -3.21
N ALA A 112 3.99 11.69 -3.27
CA ALA A 112 4.96 11.51 -2.21
C ALA A 112 5.82 12.78 -2.01
N ALA A 113 6.26 13.43 -3.09
CA ALA A 113 6.99 14.69 -3.01
C ALA A 113 6.16 15.82 -2.39
N LEU A 114 4.88 15.95 -2.76
CA LEU A 114 3.95 16.91 -2.14
C LEU A 114 3.77 16.64 -0.64
N TYR A 115 3.68 15.37 -0.24
CA TYR A 115 3.60 15.00 1.17
C TYR A 115 4.90 15.32 1.94
N CYS A 116 6.07 15.10 1.33
CA CYS A 116 7.35 15.51 1.91
C CYS A 116 7.44 17.04 2.08
N ILE A 117 6.95 17.82 1.11
CA ILE A 117 6.88 19.28 1.23
C ILE A 117 5.96 19.67 2.39
N PHE A 118 4.80 19.02 2.52
CA PHE A 118 3.91 19.21 3.66
C PHE A 118 4.59 18.93 5.00
N LEU A 119 5.34 17.83 5.12
CA LEU A 119 6.09 17.49 6.35
C LEU A 119 7.19 18.51 6.66
N LEU A 120 7.93 18.98 5.64
CA LEU A 120 8.95 20.01 5.82
C LEU A 120 8.31 21.31 6.32
N CYS A 121 7.21 21.74 5.71
CA CYS A 121 6.46 22.91 6.16
C CYS A 121 5.98 22.75 7.60
N MET A 122 5.33 21.62 7.91
CA MET A 122 4.83 21.34 9.26
C MET A 122 5.96 21.31 10.29
N SER A 123 7.09 20.66 9.99
CA SER A 123 8.25 20.61 10.88
C SER A 123 8.84 21.99 11.16
N TYR A 124 8.99 22.83 10.13
CA TYR A 124 9.48 24.20 10.28
C TYR A 124 8.54 25.03 11.17
N SER A 125 7.23 24.94 10.92
CA SER A 125 6.23 25.69 11.69
C SER A 125 6.19 25.31 13.16
N LEU A 126 6.23 24.00 13.48
CA LEU A 126 6.09 23.49 14.85
C LEU A 126 7.39 23.62 15.65
N LEU A 127 8.54 23.33 15.05
CA LEU A 127 9.83 23.47 15.73
C LEU A 127 10.14 24.94 16.02
N HIS A 128 9.88 25.85 15.07
CA HIS A 128 10.05 27.28 15.31
C HIS A 128 8.98 27.87 16.25
N ALA A 129 7.80 27.24 16.36
CA ALA A 129 6.85 27.60 17.41
C ALA A 129 7.38 27.26 18.81
N SER A 130 8.06 26.11 18.97
CA SER A 130 8.55 25.63 20.26
C SER A 130 9.63 26.50 20.90
N THR A 131 10.34 27.30 20.11
CA THR A 131 11.43 28.17 20.60
C THR A 131 10.94 29.52 21.12
N LYS A 132 9.63 29.83 21.01
CA LYS A 132 9.05 31.11 21.43
C LYS A 132 8.15 30.97 22.66
N LEU A 133 8.18 31.97 23.53
CA LEU A 133 7.32 32.04 24.71
C LEU A 133 5.83 32.12 24.32
N ASP A 134 5.50 32.98 23.36
CA ASP A 134 4.13 33.13 22.85
C ASP A 134 4.05 32.75 21.37
N PRO A 135 3.34 31.66 21.03
CA PRO A 135 3.28 31.15 19.66
C PRO A 135 2.40 32.00 18.73
N THR A 136 1.66 32.99 19.25
CA THR A 136 0.67 33.81 18.53
C THR A 136 1.19 35.18 18.08
N HIS A 137 2.37 35.60 18.56
CA HIS A 137 2.97 36.88 18.19
C HIS A 137 3.90 36.75 16.98
N TYR A 138 3.48 37.33 15.85
CA TYR A 138 4.25 37.38 14.60
C TYR A 138 4.84 38.79 14.39
N SER A 139 6.08 39.02 14.83
CA SER A 139 6.71 40.35 14.71
C SER A 139 7.97 40.37 13.85
N GLY A 140 8.62 39.22 13.63
CA GLY A 140 9.84 39.12 12.80
C GLY A 140 9.61 38.56 11.39
N ALA A 141 10.61 38.73 10.51
CA ALA A 141 10.60 38.12 9.16
C ALA A 141 10.50 36.58 9.22
N LEU A 142 11.19 35.96 10.17
CA LEU A 142 11.09 34.52 10.46
C LEU A 142 9.68 34.11 10.91
N ASP A 143 8.95 35.00 11.59
CA ASP A 143 7.58 34.74 11.99
C ASP A 143 6.62 34.83 10.81
N SER A 144 6.85 35.75 9.88
CA SER A 144 6.07 35.82 8.64
C SER A 144 6.20 34.52 7.83
N VAL A 145 7.43 33.99 7.69
CA VAL A 145 7.66 32.69 7.03
C VAL A 145 6.96 31.57 7.79
N ARG A 146 7.00 31.58 9.12
CA ARG A 146 6.25 30.62 9.95
C ARG A 146 4.74 30.72 9.71
N GLY A 147 4.17 31.91 9.71
CA GLY A 147 2.73 32.13 9.48
C GLY A 147 2.30 31.65 8.10
N PHE A 148 3.10 31.91 7.07
CA PHE A 148 2.89 31.36 5.73
C PHE A 148 2.92 29.83 5.74
N CYS A 149 3.87 29.24 6.46
CA CYS A 149 4.02 27.80 6.59
C CYS A 149 2.83 27.15 7.31
N GLU A 150 2.35 27.77 8.40
CA GLU A 150 1.14 27.37 9.12
C GLU A 150 -0.11 27.47 8.24
N PHE A 151 -0.23 28.51 7.43
CA PHE A 151 -1.31 28.63 6.45
C PHE A 151 -1.26 27.51 5.39
N VAL A 152 -0.09 27.25 4.79
CA VAL A 152 0.08 26.18 3.79
C VAL A 152 -0.24 24.81 4.39
N THR A 153 0.23 24.53 5.60
CA THR A 153 -0.04 23.25 6.28
C THR A 153 -1.51 23.05 6.59
N LEU A 154 -2.22 24.09 7.07
CA LEU A 154 -3.66 24.03 7.29
C LEU A 154 -4.42 23.83 5.96
N LEU A 155 -4.03 24.55 4.90
CA LEU A 155 -4.64 24.38 3.58
C LEU A 155 -4.45 22.96 3.03
N MET A 156 -3.26 22.39 3.18
CA MET A 156 -2.97 21.00 2.79
C MET A 156 -3.77 19.99 3.63
N VAL A 157 -3.93 20.22 4.94
CA VAL A 157 -4.75 19.36 5.81
C VAL A 157 -6.22 19.39 5.37
N VAL A 158 -6.78 20.56 5.07
CA VAL A 158 -8.15 20.68 4.55
C VAL A 158 -8.30 19.95 3.21
N PHE A 159 -7.32 20.09 2.31
CA PHE A 159 -7.29 19.37 1.05
C PHE A 159 -7.29 17.84 1.26
N TYR A 160 -6.41 17.32 2.14
CA TYR A 160 -6.39 15.89 2.45
C TYR A 160 -7.68 15.40 3.11
N ILE A 161 -8.32 16.18 3.98
CA ILE A 161 -9.62 15.83 4.57
C ILE A 161 -10.68 15.72 3.46
N CYS A 162 -10.73 16.65 2.51
CA CYS A 162 -11.64 16.59 1.37
C CYS A 162 -11.40 15.33 0.51
N GLU A 163 -10.15 14.96 0.28
CA GLU A 163 -9.81 13.72 -0.43
C GLU A 163 -10.31 12.47 0.32
N GLU A 164 -10.06 12.38 1.62
CA GLU A 164 -10.47 11.22 2.43
C GLU A 164 -12.00 11.13 2.56
N ILE A 165 -12.71 12.26 2.67
CA ILE A 165 -14.19 12.28 2.61
C ILE A 165 -14.68 11.77 1.25
N ASN A 166 -14.04 12.16 0.15
CA ASN A 166 -14.40 11.67 -1.17
C ASN A 166 -14.13 10.15 -1.29
N GLN A 167 -13.05 9.63 -0.71
CA GLN A 167 -12.78 8.20 -0.66
C GLN A 167 -13.81 7.44 0.19
N ILE A 168 -14.18 7.95 1.37
CA ILE A 168 -15.25 7.38 2.20
C ILE A 168 -16.56 7.25 1.41
N ARG A 169 -16.89 8.26 0.60
CA ARG A 169 -18.10 8.23 -0.24
C ARG A 169 -18.05 7.11 -1.30
N ILE A 170 -16.87 6.81 -1.83
CA ILE A 170 -16.68 5.82 -2.90
C ILE A 170 -16.57 4.39 -2.35
N GLU A 171 -15.77 4.19 -1.30
CA GLU A 171 -15.49 2.87 -0.73
C GLU A 171 -16.52 2.45 0.34
N GLY A 172 -17.29 3.40 0.88
CA GLY A 172 -18.36 3.16 1.83
C GLY A 172 -17.86 2.56 3.14
N ARG A 173 -18.55 1.52 3.63
CA ARG A 173 -18.20 0.85 4.90
C ARG A 173 -16.88 0.08 4.87
N SER A 174 -16.40 -0.30 3.68
CA SER A 174 -15.14 -1.05 3.55
C SER A 174 -13.93 -0.22 4.00
N TYR A 175 -14.03 1.12 3.89
CA TYR A 175 -12.96 2.07 4.19
C TYR A 175 -12.50 2.04 5.65
N PHE A 176 -13.43 1.84 6.60
CA PHE A 176 -13.12 1.86 8.05
C PHE A 176 -12.50 0.54 8.55
N THR A 177 -12.41 -0.48 7.70
CA THR A 177 -11.83 -1.77 8.09
C THR A 177 -10.29 -1.74 8.05
N GLU A 178 -9.71 -0.80 7.30
CA GLU A 178 -8.26 -0.66 7.16
C GLU A 178 -7.67 0.14 8.32
N TRP A 179 -6.76 -0.45 9.10
CA TRP A 179 -6.12 0.24 10.24
C TRP A 179 -5.35 1.51 9.83
N MET A 180 -4.79 1.53 8.62
CA MET A 180 -4.02 2.67 8.12
C MET A 180 -4.88 3.91 7.86
N THR A 181 -6.15 3.75 7.46
CA THR A 181 -7.04 4.90 7.22
C THR A 181 -7.45 5.58 8.52
N LEU A 182 -7.67 4.81 9.59
CA LEU A 182 -7.91 5.36 10.94
C LEU A 182 -6.71 6.18 11.44
N PHE A 183 -5.50 5.69 11.17
CA PHE A 183 -4.26 6.37 11.53
C PHE A 183 -4.08 7.70 10.78
N ASP A 184 -4.46 7.73 9.49
CA ASP A 184 -4.46 8.95 8.68
C ASP A 184 -5.44 10.01 9.22
N TRP A 185 -6.66 9.60 9.57
CA TRP A 185 -7.66 10.48 10.19
C TRP A 185 -7.18 11.05 11.52
N LEU A 186 -6.59 10.20 12.36
CA LEU A 186 -6.04 10.63 13.64
C LEU A 186 -4.95 11.70 13.46
N GLY A 187 -4.02 11.50 12.52
CA GLY A 187 -2.95 12.47 12.23
C GLY A 187 -3.47 13.83 11.73
N MET A 188 -4.50 13.85 10.89
CA MET A 188 -5.09 15.09 10.37
C MET A 188 -5.95 15.81 11.41
N LEU A 189 -6.76 15.07 12.18
CA LEU A 189 -7.58 15.63 13.26
C LEU A 189 -6.71 16.24 14.35
N LEU A 190 -5.58 15.61 14.71
CA LEU A 190 -4.64 16.15 15.68
C LEU A 190 -4.08 17.51 15.23
N ILE A 191 -3.74 17.69 13.94
CA ILE A 191 -3.29 18.99 13.41
C ILE A 191 -4.43 20.02 13.49
N LEU A 192 -5.64 19.64 13.09
CA LEU A 192 -6.79 20.54 13.13
C LEU A 192 -7.09 21.01 14.56
N CYS A 193 -6.91 20.14 15.55
CA CYS A 193 -7.08 20.45 16.97
C CYS A 193 -6.02 21.40 17.54
N ILE A 194 -4.84 21.56 16.91
CA ILE A 194 -3.80 22.49 17.39
C ILE A 194 -4.27 23.94 17.28
N ALA A 195 -4.97 24.31 16.20
CA ALA A 195 -5.43 25.67 15.97
C ALA A 195 -6.38 26.22 17.06
N PRO A 196 -7.46 25.52 17.46
CA PRO A 196 -8.31 25.98 18.56
C PRO A 196 -7.60 25.91 19.92
N LEU A 197 -6.75 24.90 20.16
CA LEU A 197 -5.98 24.81 21.42
C LEU A 197 -5.02 25.99 21.60
N ARG A 198 -4.42 26.48 20.51
CA ARG A 198 -3.59 27.70 20.50
C ARG A 198 -4.38 28.95 20.85
N TYR A 199 -5.64 29.04 20.42
CA TYR A 199 -6.49 30.18 20.74
C TYR A 199 -6.92 30.19 22.22
N MET A 200 -7.04 29.01 22.83
CA MET A 200 -7.44 28.84 24.23
C MET A 200 -6.27 28.87 25.24
N ASP A 201 -5.02 29.04 24.77
CA ASP A 201 -3.79 29.06 25.57
C ASP A 201 -3.67 27.90 26.59
N HIS A 202 -4.12 26.71 26.18
CA HIS A 202 -4.06 25.52 27.03
C HIS A 202 -2.69 24.85 26.94
N LYS A 203 -2.07 24.55 28.10
CA LYS A 203 -0.78 23.80 28.20
C LYS A 203 -0.77 22.47 27.44
N ALA A 204 -1.94 21.83 27.27
CA ALA A 204 -2.10 20.60 26.51
C ALA A 204 -1.74 20.73 25.02
N GLN A 205 -1.64 21.96 24.49
CA GLN A 205 -1.23 22.25 23.12
C GLN A 205 0.07 21.55 22.75
N TRP A 206 1.09 21.59 23.61
CA TRP A 206 2.39 21.02 23.31
C TRP A 206 2.36 19.49 23.26
N MET A 207 1.52 18.86 24.09
CA MET A 207 1.28 17.41 24.07
C MET A 207 0.55 16.99 22.79
N VAL A 208 -0.50 17.71 22.39
CA VAL A 208 -1.22 17.43 21.14
C VAL A 208 -0.31 17.69 19.93
N THR A 209 0.53 18.72 19.99
CA THR A 209 1.49 19.06 18.94
C THR A 209 2.55 17.97 18.75
N SER A 210 3.13 17.45 19.85
CA SER A 210 4.13 16.37 19.76
C SER A 210 3.52 15.08 19.21
N LEU A 211 2.29 14.77 19.63
CA LEU A 211 1.54 13.64 19.13
C LEU A 211 1.23 13.80 17.62
N ALA A 212 0.71 14.96 17.22
CA ALA A 212 0.44 15.27 15.82
C ALA A 212 1.69 15.14 14.94
N PHE A 213 2.83 15.66 15.41
CA PHE A 213 4.11 15.56 14.73
C PHE A 213 4.49 14.09 14.52
N LEU A 214 4.46 13.27 15.57
CA LEU A 214 4.79 11.85 15.47
C LEU A 214 3.91 11.09 14.49
N PHE A 215 2.58 11.23 14.59
CA PHE A 215 1.64 10.52 13.71
C PHE A 215 1.80 10.92 12.23
N ASN A 216 2.05 12.19 11.94
CA ASN A 216 2.27 12.64 10.57
C ASN A 216 3.62 12.15 10.00
N PHE A 217 4.67 12.05 10.81
CA PHE A 217 5.90 11.42 10.35
C PHE A 217 5.73 9.91 10.13
N LEU A 218 4.98 9.22 10.98
CA LEU A 218 4.66 7.79 10.78
C LEU A 218 3.80 7.57 9.53
N ARG A 219 2.95 8.53 9.15
CA ARG A 219 2.15 8.48 7.91
C ARG A 219 3.01 8.45 6.64
N ILE A 220 4.28 8.88 6.67
CA ILE A 220 5.20 8.72 5.53
C ILE A 220 5.34 7.25 5.11
N PHE A 221 5.18 6.31 6.05
CA PHE A 221 5.24 4.89 5.77
C PHE A 221 4.11 4.42 4.84
N LYS A 222 3.00 5.16 4.68
CA LYS A 222 2.01 4.89 3.64
C LYS A 222 2.61 5.04 2.23
N PHE A 223 3.48 6.04 2.06
CA PHE A 223 4.22 6.31 0.83
C PHE A 223 5.50 5.49 0.72
N SER A 224 5.84 4.66 1.72
CA SER A 224 6.95 3.70 1.59
C SER A 224 6.77 2.79 0.38
N CYS A 225 5.52 2.62 -0.08
CA CYS A 225 5.23 1.83 -1.25
C CYS A 225 5.81 2.40 -2.55
N VAL A 226 6.31 3.65 -2.55
CA VAL A 226 7.03 4.27 -3.69
C VAL A 226 8.28 3.50 -4.05
N SER A 227 9.02 3.04 -3.04
CA SER A 227 10.21 2.22 -3.25
C SER A 227 9.87 0.77 -2.98
N ARG A 228 10.10 -0.11 -3.97
CA ARG A 228 9.84 -1.53 -3.85
C ARG A 228 10.53 -2.16 -2.64
N THR A 229 11.75 -1.75 -2.34
CA THR A 229 12.49 -2.27 -1.18
C THR A 229 11.88 -1.79 0.13
N THR A 230 11.61 -0.49 0.26
CA THR A 230 11.07 0.12 1.49
C THR A 230 9.64 -0.32 1.78
N GLY A 231 8.76 -0.39 0.76
CA GLY A 231 7.36 -0.81 0.92
C GLY A 231 7.23 -2.25 1.41
N LEU A 232 8.06 -3.15 0.88
CA LEU A 232 8.19 -4.52 1.35
C LEU A 232 8.59 -4.60 2.82
N TYR A 233 9.57 -3.80 3.24
CA TYR A 233 9.98 -3.74 4.65
C TYR A 233 8.86 -3.19 5.54
N THR A 234 8.14 -2.16 5.11
CA THR A 234 7.07 -1.55 5.91
C THR A 234 5.88 -2.50 6.07
N GLN A 235 5.42 -3.15 5.00
CA GLN A 235 4.31 -4.12 5.10
C GLN A 235 4.68 -5.35 5.94
N THR A 236 5.91 -5.88 5.77
CA THR A 236 6.38 -7.01 6.59
C THR A 236 6.45 -6.61 8.05
N LEU A 237 7.00 -5.43 8.37
CA LEU A 237 7.04 -4.90 9.73
C LEU A 237 5.64 -4.72 10.31
N ALA A 238 4.72 -4.09 9.57
CA ALA A 238 3.35 -3.86 10.03
C ALA A 238 2.63 -5.17 10.38
N LYS A 239 2.82 -6.22 9.58
CA LYS A 239 2.26 -7.55 9.87
C LYS A 239 2.87 -8.20 11.10
N ILE A 240 4.20 -8.14 11.24
CA ILE A 240 4.91 -8.70 12.40
C ILE A 240 4.42 -8.01 13.68
N VAL A 241 4.30 -6.69 13.66
CA VAL A 241 3.78 -5.93 14.81
C VAL A 241 2.31 -6.27 15.07
N LEU A 242 1.45 -6.25 14.05
CA LEU A 242 0.01 -6.42 14.26
C LEU A 242 -0.37 -7.84 14.68
N HIS A 243 0.27 -8.88 14.14
CA HIS A 243 -0.15 -10.26 14.39
C HIS A 243 0.65 -10.92 15.53
N ASP A 244 1.97 -10.76 15.52
CA ASP A 244 2.82 -11.51 16.45
C ASP A 244 3.05 -10.77 17.75
N VAL A 245 3.30 -9.46 17.69
CA VAL A 245 3.47 -8.67 18.91
C VAL A 245 2.17 -8.63 19.68
N THR A 246 1.00 -8.43 19.05
CA THR A 246 -0.29 -8.41 19.76
C THR A 246 -0.63 -9.76 20.40
N ARG A 247 -0.40 -10.89 19.71
CA ARG A 247 -0.63 -12.23 20.26
C ARG A 247 0.33 -12.54 21.41
N SER A 248 1.61 -12.16 21.27
CA SER A 248 2.60 -12.30 22.34
C SER A 248 2.33 -11.34 23.51
N MET A 249 1.72 -10.17 23.25
CA MET A 249 1.42 -9.16 24.26
C MET A 249 0.44 -9.68 25.31
N ALA A 250 -0.52 -10.53 24.94
CA ALA A 250 -1.44 -11.12 25.89
C ALA A 250 -0.73 -11.99 26.95
N VAL A 251 0.17 -12.88 26.50
CA VAL A 251 0.99 -13.71 27.40
C VAL A 251 1.95 -12.84 28.22
N PHE A 252 2.55 -11.84 27.57
CA PHE A 252 3.40 -10.86 28.24
C PHE A 252 2.66 -10.12 29.36
N ILE A 253 1.47 -9.58 29.11
CA ILE A 253 0.68 -8.84 30.11
C ILE A 253 0.37 -9.73 31.31
N VAL A 254 -0.05 -10.98 31.11
CA VAL A 254 -0.36 -11.89 32.23
C VAL A 254 0.88 -12.14 33.09
N ILE A 255 2.01 -12.48 32.48
CA ILE A 255 3.26 -12.75 33.19
C ILE A 255 3.77 -11.48 33.86
N PHE A 256 3.93 -10.40 33.10
CA PHE A 256 4.46 -9.13 33.57
C PHE A 256 3.63 -8.54 34.72
N PHE A 257 2.31 -8.50 34.58
CA PHE A 257 1.42 -7.99 35.61
C PHE A 257 1.46 -8.84 36.89
N SER A 258 1.54 -10.18 36.75
CA SER A 258 1.69 -11.08 37.91
C SER A 258 2.99 -10.84 38.68
N PHE A 259 4.10 -10.60 37.97
CA PHE A 259 5.39 -10.30 38.57
C PHE A 259 5.43 -8.90 39.20
N CYS A 260 4.89 -7.88 38.54
CA CYS A 260 4.77 -6.54 39.12
C CYS A 260 3.92 -6.57 40.40
N GLY A 261 2.79 -7.27 40.39
CA GLY A 261 1.95 -7.43 41.58
C GLY A 261 2.65 -8.15 42.72
N ALA A 262 3.35 -9.25 42.44
CA ALA A 262 4.12 -9.99 43.44
C ALA A 262 5.29 -9.16 44.00
N LEU A 263 6.00 -8.39 43.17
CA LEU A 263 7.06 -7.48 43.60
C LEU A 263 6.51 -6.38 44.49
N THR A 264 5.42 -5.71 44.10
CA THR A 264 4.81 -4.66 44.94
C THR A 264 4.37 -5.19 46.29
N LEU A 265 3.76 -6.38 46.35
CA LEU A 265 3.37 -7.02 47.62
C LEU A 265 4.58 -7.39 48.49
N SER A 266 5.64 -7.94 47.89
CA SER A 266 6.89 -8.28 48.60
C SER A 266 7.59 -7.03 49.15
N LEU A 267 7.55 -5.92 48.41
CA LEU A 267 8.08 -4.63 48.84
C LEU A 267 7.24 -3.97 49.93
N CYS A 268 5.91 -4.15 49.92
CA CYS A 268 5.03 -3.68 50.98
C CYS A 268 5.33 -4.34 52.34
N TYR A 269 5.76 -5.61 52.35
CA TYR A 269 6.22 -6.30 53.56
C TYR A 269 7.56 -5.75 54.07
N SER A 270 8.42 -5.27 53.17
CA SER A 270 9.73 -4.69 53.48
C SER A 270 9.60 -3.25 53.94
N GLY A 271 9.09 -3.02 55.16
CA GLY A 271 8.79 -1.70 55.75
C GLY A 271 9.97 -0.75 56.01
N SER A 272 11.04 -0.79 55.22
CA SER A 272 12.17 0.15 55.31
C SER A 272 11.83 1.50 54.69
N LYS A 273 12.17 2.59 55.39
CA LYS A 273 11.91 3.99 54.98
C LYS A 273 12.70 4.41 53.72
N GLU A 274 13.74 3.68 53.34
CA GLU A 274 14.56 3.92 52.14
C GLU A 274 13.86 3.49 50.83
N ASN A 275 12.75 2.73 50.93
CA ASN A 275 12.03 2.12 49.81
C ASN A 275 10.86 2.97 49.27
N GLN A 276 10.82 4.28 49.55
CA GLN A 276 9.67 5.14 49.17
C GLN A 276 9.57 5.40 47.66
N GLU A 277 10.67 5.36 46.92
CA GLU A 277 10.70 5.65 45.46
C GLU A 277 10.26 4.48 44.55
N LEU A 278 10.08 3.28 45.11
CA LEU A 278 9.65 2.09 44.36
C LEU A 278 8.35 1.48 44.91
N ARG A 279 7.61 2.24 45.72
CA ARG A 279 6.44 1.74 46.45
C ARG A 279 5.15 1.87 45.63
N GLY A 280 5.12 2.80 44.67
CA GLY A 280 4.00 2.92 43.74
C GLY A 280 3.96 1.71 42.82
N PHE A 281 2.79 1.07 42.68
CA PHE A 281 2.58 0.03 41.66
C PHE A 281 2.99 0.52 40.27
N GLY A 282 2.74 1.80 39.95
CA GLY A 282 3.18 2.43 38.70
C GLY A 282 4.69 2.55 38.56
N GLU A 283 5.42 2.81 39.63
CA GLU A 283 6.90 2.90 39.63
C GLU A 283 7.52 1.52 39.43
N VAL A 284 6.98 0.50 40.11
CA VAL A 284 7.39 -0.91 39.90
C VAL A 284 7.06 -1.37 38.48
N PHE A 285 5.92 -0.97 37.93
CA PHE A 285 5.55 -1.28 36.55
C PHE A 285 6.49 -0.60 35.53
N MET A 286 6.79 0.69 35.71
CA MET A 286 7.70 1.41 34.81
C MET A 286 9.14 0.92 34.93
N SER A 287 9.63 0.64 36.13
CA SER A 287 10.93 -0.01 36.35
C SER A 287 10.94 -1.41 35.73
N GLY A 288 9.86 -2.16 35.94
CA GLY A 288 9.47 -3.40 35.27
C GLY A 288 9.79 -3.41 33.77
N PHE A 289 9.15 -2.47 33.08
CA PHE A 289 9.22 -2.31 31.65
C PHE A 289 10.61 -1.81 31.20
N ARG A 290 11.20 -0.90 31.96
CA ARG A 290 12.55 -0.39 31.69
C ARG A 290 13.60 -1.49 31.75
N ALA A 291 13.55 -2.39 32.73
CA ALA A 291 14.50 -3.49 32.83
C ALA A 291 14.34 -4.52 31.71
N LEU A 292 13.12 -4.70 31.18
CA LEU A 292 12.90 -5.52 29.99
C LEU A 292 13.55 -4.87 28.75
N SER A 293 13.37 -3.56 28.57
CA SER A 293 13.83 -2.84 27.37
C SER A 293 15.33 -2.55 27.38
N GLU A 294 15.88 -2.09 28.52
CA GLU A 294 17.28 -1.69 28.66
C GLU A 294 18.18 -2.86 29.09
N GLN A 295 17.60 -4.02 29.41
CA GLN A 295 18.29 -5.17 30.01
C GLN A 295 19.07 -4.84 31.30
N TYR A 296 18.77 -3.69 31.92
CA TYR A 296 19.44 -3.18 33.10
C TYR A 296 18.74 -3.70 34.37
N PRO A 297 19.46 -3.98 35.46
CA PRO A 297 18.83 -4.36 36.73
C PRO A 297 17.86 -3.28 37.22
N MET A 298 16.71 -3.72 37.74
CA MET A 298 15.63 -2.87 38.30
C MET A 298 16.14 -1.86 39.33
N VAL A 299 17.15 -2.25 40.11
CA VAL A 299 17.78 -1.44 41.14
C VAL A 299 19.27 -1.78 41.19
N GLN A 300 20.12 -0.77 41.38
CA GLN A 300 21.58 -0.95 41.43
C GLN A 300 22.05 -1.53 42.78
N ASN A 301 21.36 -1.22 43.87
CA ASN A 301 21.69 -1.68 45.22
C ASN A 301 20.65 -2.67 45.73
N TYR A 302 21.02 -3.94 45.85
CA TYR A 302 20.14 -5.00 46.36
C TYR A 302 20.16 -5.15 47.89
N SER A 303 21.05 -4.45 48.58
CA SER A 303 21.23 -4.55 50.04
C SER A 303 20.02 -4.16 50.91
N PRO A 304 19.12 -3.22 50.52
CA PRO A 304 17.99 -2.85 51.37
C PRO A 304 16.75 -3.75 51.18
N PHE A 305 16.80 -4.73 50.28
CA PHE A 305 15.66 -5.55 49.92
C PHE A 305 15.62 -6.89 50.65
N ASN A 306 14.41 -7.33 51.00
CA ASN A 306 14.18 -8.68 51.50
C ASN A 306 14.66 -9.73 50.48
N TRP A 307 15.18 -10.86 50.99
CA TRP A 307 15.62 -11.99 50.18
C TRP A 307 14.56 -12.45 49.17
N LEU A 308 13.26 -12.44 49.55
CA LEU A 308 12.16 -12.76 48.66
C LEU A 308 12.06 -11.78 47.48
N SER A 309 12.19 -10.47 47.72
CA SER A 309 12.17 -9.45 46.66
C SER A 309 13.37 -9.59 45.72
N VAL A 310 14.56 -9.90 46.26
CA VAL A 310 15.78 -10.14 45.46
C VAL A 310 15.60 -11.40 44.61
N LEU A 311 15.08 -12.49 45.17
CA LEU A 311 14.79 -13.71 44.42
C LEU A 311 13.78 -13.46 43.30
N LEU A 312 12.72 -12.68 43.58
CA LEU A 312 11.66 -12.40 42.61
C LEU A 312 12.13 -11.45 41.51
N MET A 313 13.03 -10.50 41.82
CA MET A 313 13.73 -9.67 40.83
C MET A 313 14.69 -10.50 39.95
N MET A 314 15.45 -11.42 40.53
CA MET A 314 16.33 -12.31 39.75
C MET A 314 15.53 -13.27 38.87
N ALA A 315 14.45 -13.85 39.40
CA ALA A 315 13.54 -14.71 38.65
C ALA A 315 12.87 -13.91 37.52
N TYR A 316 12.47 -12.66 37.76
CA TYR A 316 11.95 -11.77 36.73
C TYR A 316 12.99 -11.52 35.62
N MET A 317 14.20 -11.07 35.96
CA MET A 317 15.25 -10.82 34.95
C MET A 317 15.61 -12.09 34.18
N GLY A 318 15.65 -13.25 34.83
CA GLY A 318 15.94 -14.53 34.17
C GLY A 318 14.81 -15.02 33.27
N THR A 319 13.57 -15.02 33.76
CA THR A 319 12.42 -15.58 33.03
C THR A 319 11.84 -14.61 32.01
N VAL A 320 11.63 -13.35 32.39
CA VAL A 320 10.98 -12.36 31.54
C VAL A 320 11.95 -11.79 30.50
N THR A 321 13.20 -11.52 30.86
CA THR A 321 14.15 -10.96 29.88
C THR A 321 14.71 -12.03 28.95
N VAL A 322 15.04 -13.23 29.44
CA VAL A 322 15.68 -14.26 28.59
C VAL A 322 14.63 -15.10 27.84
N ILE A 323 13.61 -15.62 28.52
CA ILE A 323 12.69 -16.58 27.88
C ILE A 323 11.69 -15.85 26.98
N LEU A 324 11.05 -14.76 27.44
CA LEU A 324 10.06 -14.05 26.61
C LEU A 324 10.72 -13.36 25.41
N LEU A 325 11.91 -12.77 25.57
CA LEU A 325 12.61 -12.16 24.45
C LEU A 325 13.06 -13.20 23.42
N ASN A 326 13.58 -14.35 23.86
CA ASN A 326 13.99 -15.42 22.94
C ASN A 326 12.81 -16.02 22.18
N ILE A 327 11.65 -16.18 22.83
CA ILE A 327 10.42 -16.63 22.18
C ILE A 327 9.94 -15.58 21.17
N LEU A 328 9.95 -14.30 21.55
CA LEU A 328 9.54 -13.20 20.67
C LEU A 328 10.46 -13.10 19.45
N ILE A 329 11.78 -13.22 19.61
CA ILE A 329 12.75 -13.25 18.50
C ILE A 329 12.50 -14.45 17.59
N ALA A 330 12.26 -15.64 18.16
CA ALA A 330 11.98 -16.85 17.37
C ALA A 330 10.69 -16.73 16.56
N GLN A 331 9.64 -16.15 17.15
CA GLN A 331 8.37 -15.89 16.46
C GLN A 331 8.54 -14.83 15.38
N MET A 332 9.23 -13.71 15.67
CA MET A 332 9.51 -12.68 14.68
C MET A 332 10.34 -13.21 13.50
N SER A 333 11.34 -14.07 13.75
CA SER A 333 12.17 -14.65 12.71
C SER A 333 11.38 -15.57 11.77
N THR A 334 10.58 -16.47 12.33
CA THR A 334 9.76 -17.40 11.55
C THR A 334 8.69 -16.66 10.75
N THR A 335 7.96 -15.74 11.39
CA THR A 335 6.96 -14.94 10.69
C THR A 335 7.60 -13.98 9.70
N TYR A 336 8.79 -13.44 9.93
CA TYR A 336 9.47 -12.61 8.94
C TYR A 336 9.68 -13.35 7.62
N THR A 337 10.12 -14.62 7.66
CA THR A 337 10.30 -15.41 6.43
C THR A 337 8.99 -15.67 5.68
N GLN A 338 7.89 -15.90 6.40
CA GLN A 338 6.56 -16.12 5.82
C GLN A 338 5.93 -14.81 5.32
N ALA A 339 5.96 -13.77 6.16
CA ALA A 339 5.46 -12.44 5.87
C ALA A 339 6.19 -11.83 4.68
N LYS A 340 7.49 -12.05 4.50
CA LYS A 340 8.23 -11.57 3.32
C LYS A 340 7.65 -12.11 2.00
N LYS A 341 7.19 -13.36 1.97
CA LYS A 341 6.57 -13.95 0.76
C LYS A 341 5.17 -13.37 0.53
N VAL A 342 4.35 -13.26 1.58
CA VAL A 342 2.97 -12.75 1.47
C VAL A 342 2.93 -11.24 1.24
N ALA A 343 3.85 -10.48 1.85
CA ALA A 343 3.94 -9.03 1.71
C ALA A 343 4.33 -8.61 0.30
N ARG A 344 5.11 -9.39 -0.46
CA ARG A 344 5.35 -9.09 -1.89
C ARG A 344 4.05 -9.04 -2.66
N LEU A 345 3.27 -10.08 -2.45
CA LEU A 345 2.03 -10.30 -3.14
C LEU A 345 0.99 -9.23 -2.75
N GLU A 346 0.97 -8.79 -1.50
CA GLU A 346 0.12 -7.67 -1.05
C GLU A 346 0.67 -6.29 -1.42
N TYR A 347 1.97 -6.12 -1.52
CA TYR A 347 2.62 -4.90 -1.98
C TYR A 347 2.16 -4.54 -3.39
N ASP A 348 2.11 -5.51 -4.29
CA ASP A 348 1.63 -5.29 -5.66
C ASP A 348 0.15 -4.91 -5.69
N VAL A 349 -0.66 -5.52 -4.83
CA VAL A 349 -2.09 -5.17 -4.67
C VAL A 349 -2.27 -3.76 -4.14
N ASP A 350 -1.56 -3.41 -3.07
CA ASP A 350 -1.63 -2.08 -2.45
C ASP A 350 -1.17 -1.00 -3.43
N ARG A 351 -0.14 -1.29 -4.23
CA ARG A 351 0.32 -0.40 -5.31
C ARG A 351 -0.75 -0.19 -6.38
N ILE A 352 -1.44 -1.25 -6.82
CA ILE A 352 -2.55 -1.14 -7.79
C ILE A 352 -3.74 -0.39 -7.17
N LEU A 353 -4.05 -0.65 -5.90
CA LEU A 353 -5.13 0.04 -5.20
C LEU A 353 -4.84 1.54 -5.08
N GLN A 354 -3.60 1.91 -4.76
CA GLN A 354 -3.15 3.30 -4.75
C GLN A 354 -3.20 3.94 -6.13
N LEU A 355 -2.77 3.24 -7.18
CA LEU A 355 -2.87 3.72 -8.56
C LEU A 355 -4.33 3.97 -8.97
N THR A 356 -5.21 3.03 -8.64
CA THR A 356 -6.67 3.15 -8.86
C THR A 356 -7.23 4.39 -8.16
N ARG A 357 -6.76 4.68 -6.94
CA ARG A 357 -7.18 5.89 -6.20
C ARG A 357 -6.74 7.16 -6.93
N MET A 358 -5.55 7.18 -7.54
CA MET A 358 -5.07 8.31 -8.36
C MET A 358 -5.85 8.45 -9.67
N GLU A 359 -6.28 7.36 -10.30
CA GLU A 359 -7.11 7.42 -11.51
C GLU A 359 -8.47 8.09 -11.24
N ARG A 360 -9.00 7.95 -10.02
CA ARG A 360 -10.30 8.51 -9.61
C ARG A 360 -10.18 9.91 -8.99
N PHE A 361 -9.01 10.52 -9.02
CA PHE A 361 -8.81 11.86 -8.49
C PHE A 361 -9.65 12.86 -9.28
N PRO A 362 -10.48 13.70 -8.63
CA PRO A 362 -11.50 14.49 -9.33
C PRO A 362 -10.96 15.52 -10.31
N PHE A 363 -9.68 15.91 -10.17
CA PHE A 363 -9.03 16.90 -11.01
C PHE A 363 -8.19 16.29 -12.14
N LEU A 364 -7.93 14.98 -12.12
CA LEU A 364 -7.02 14.31 -13.05
C LEU A 364 -7.78 13.20 -13.77
N ASN A 365 -8.31 13.49 -14.97
CA ASN A 365 -8.95 12.50 -15.85
C ASN A 365 -7.89 11.58 -16.51
N LEU A 366 -7.04 10.93 -15.72
CA LEU A 366 -5.91 10.11 -16.21
C LEU A 366 -6.40 8.93 -17.05
N ARG A 367 -7.52 8.31 -16.66
CA ARG A 367 -8.12 7.15 -17.35
C ARG A 367 -8.51 7.49 -18.79
N VAL A 368 -9.05 8.68 -19.04
CA VAL A 368 -9.40 9.14 -20.40
C VAL A 368 -8.16 9.65 -21.12
N LYS A 369 -7.27 10.40 -20.44
CA LYS A 369 -6.09 11.02 -21.05
C LYS A 369 -5.10 10.01 -21.61
N TYR A 370 -4.79 8.95 -20.87
CA TYR A 370 -3.83 7.92 -21.23
C TYR A 370 -4.47 6.65 -21.82
N TYR A 371 -5.77 6.69 -22.13
CA TYR A 371 -6.45 5.58 -22.78
C TYR A 371 -5.79 5.24 -24.14
N LYS A 372 -5.44 3.96 -24.30
CA LYS A 372 -5.02 3.37 -25.56
C LYS A 372 -6.06 2.34 -25.98
N GLU A 373 -6.49 2.40 -27.25
CA GLU A 373 -7.49 1.50 -27.81
C GLU A 373 -6.93 0.07 -28.03
N GLY A 374 -5.65 -0.01 -28.37
CA GLY A 374 -4.87 -1.24 -28.46
C GLY A 374 -3.38 -0.97 -28.62
N ASP A 375 -2.57 -2.02 -28.56
CA ASP A 375 -1.15 -1.96 -28.88
C ASP A 375 -0.71 -3.22 -29.64
N TRP A 376 0.24 -3.05 -30.54
CA TRP A 376 0.85 -4.14 -31.29
C TRP A 376 2.03 -4.68 -30.50
N ILE A 377 1.94 -5.92 -30.05
CA ILE A 377 2.99 -6.57 -29.26
C ILE A 377 3.51 -7.79 -30.03
N SER A 378 4.82 -7.81 -30.31
CA SER A 378 5.48 -8.97 -30.91
C SER A 378 5.73 -10.05 -29.86
N GLU A 379 5.84 -11.33 -30.27
CA GLU A 379 6.05 -12.44 -29.32
C GLU A 379 7.30 -12.23 -28.45
N MET A 380 8.39 -11.75 -29.05
CA MET A 380 9.65 -11.49 -28.35
C MET A 380 9.50 -10.35 -27.35
N LYS A 381 8.75 -9.30 -27.68
CA LYS A 381 8.48 -8.19 -26.76
C LYS A 381 7.56 -8.65 -25.62
N LEU A 382 6.53 -9.43 -25.93
CA LEU A 382 5.61 -10.01 -24.95
C LEU A 382 6.34 -10.95 -23.99
N ALA A 383 7.17 -11.85 -24.50
CA ALA A 383 7.97 -12.76 -23.69
C ALA A 383 8.97 -11.99 -22.82
N LYS A 384 9.63 -10.97 -23.38
CA LYS A 384 10.56 -10.11 -22.63
C LYS A 384 9.84 -9.32 -21.54
N GLU A 385 8.67 -8.73 -21.82
CA GLU A 385 7.86 -8.06 -20.81
C GLU A 385 7.39 -9.04 -19.74
N LEU A 386 6.81 -10.19 -20.11
CA LEU A 386 6.39 -11.22 -19.17
C LEU A 386 7.54 -11.76 -18.31
N LEU A 387 8.76 -11.85 -18.85
CA LEU A 387 9.98 -12.22 -18.12
C LEU A 387 10.49 -11.10 -17.21
N GLU A 388 10.41 -9.86 -17.66
CA GLU A 388 10.72 -8.68 -16.85
C GLU A 388 9.74 -8.55 -15.67
N PHE A 389 8.50 -9.02 -15.85
CA PHE A 389 7.45 -9.06 -14.82
C PHE A 389 7.39 -10.39 -14.03
N SER A 390 8.05 -11.47 -14.45
CA SER A 390 8.10 -12.74 -13.70
C SER A 390 9.22 -12.73 -12.67
N GLU A 391 8.90 -12.36 -11.44
CA GLU A 391 9.90 -12.13 -10.39
C GLU A 391 10.37 -13.37 -9.64
N ASP A 392 9.69 -14.51 -9.78
CA ASP A 392 10.18 -15.83 -9.33
C ASP A 392 11.15 -16.43 -10.35
N ARG A 393 11.99 -15.58 -10.94
CA ARG A 393 13.03 -15.96 -11.90
C ARG A 393 13.95 -16.99 -11.25
N SER A 394 13.89 -18.23 -11.71
CA SER A 394 15.05 -19.09 -11.54
C SER A 394 16.19 -18.50 -12.40
N PRO A 395 17.43 -18.37 -11.89
CA PRO A 395 18.54 -17.76 -12.65
C PRO A 395 18.79 -18.36 -14.04
N TRP A 396 18.21 -19.52 -14.31
CA TRP A 396 18.38 -20.37 -15.48
C TRP A 396 17.19 -20.35 -16.44
N GLU A 397 16.09 -19.67 -16.10
CA GLU A 397 14.90 -19.59 -16.98
C GLU A 397 15.24 -18.74 -18.20
N SER A 398 15.18 -19.35 -19.39
CA SER A 398 15.57 -18.72 -20.64
C SER A 398 14.38 -18.03 -21.31
N VAL A 399 14.65 -16.98 -22.10
CA VAL A 399 13.61 -16.30 -22.87
C VAL A 399 12.88 -17.27 -23.80
N GLU A 400 13.63 -18.23 -24.35
CA GLU A 400 13.13 -19.27 -25.24
C GLU A 400 12.09 -20.19 -24.57
N GLU A 401 12.26 -20.50 -23.29
CA GLU A 401 11.34 -21.39 -22.55
C GLU A 401 9.97 -20.73 -22.36
N LYS A 402 9.94 -19.46 -21.94
CA LYS A 402 8.69 -18.68 -21.87
C LYS A 402 8.07 -18.40 -23.23
N LEU A 403 8.90 -18.18 -24.25
CA LEU A 403 8.44 -17.98 -25.60
C LEU A 403 7.73 -19.23 -26.14
N ASN A 404 8.24 -20.43 -25.80
CA ASN A 404 7.57 -21.70 -26.11
C ASN A 404 6.25 -21.87 -25.34
N ASP A 405 6.21 -21.53 -24.04
CA ASP A 405 4.97 -21.55 -23.26
C ASP A 405 3.89 -20.62 -23.86
N ILE A 406 4.29 -19.40 -24.26
CA ILE A 406 3.41 -18.43 -24.89
C ILE A 406 2.91 -18.98 -26.22
N ARG A 407 3.79 -19.50 -27.08
CA ARG A 407 3.41 -20.11 -28.36
C ARG A 407 2.44 -21.27 -28.17
N ASP A 408 2.65 -22.13 -27.19
CA ASP A 408 1.75 -23.25 -26.90
C ASP A 408 0.36 -22.79 -26.45
N LEU A 409 0.29 -21.70 -25.66
CA LEU A 409 -0.96 -21.09 -25.22
C LEU A 409 -1.69 -20.42 -26.39
N MET A 410 -0.95 -19.73 -27.26
CA MET A 410 -1.49 -19.09 -28.47
C MET A 410 -1.97 -20.14 -29.49
N ARG A 411 -1.23 -21.23 -29.73
CA ARG A 411 -1.69 -22.36 -30.56
C ARG A 411 -3.00 -22.94 -30.04
N LYS A 412 -3.15 -23.09 -28.72
CA LYS A 412 -4.40 -23.56 -28.11
C LYS A 412 -5.56 -22.60 -28.37
N MET A 413 -5.34 -21.29 -28.29
CA MET A 413 -6.36 -20.29 -28.60
C MET A 413 -6.73 -20.27 -30.09
N VAL A 414 -5.76 -20.29 -31.00
CA VAL A 414 -6.00 -20.34 -32.45
C VAL A 414 -6.81 -21.59 -32.84
N LYS A 415 -6.51 -22.74 -32.24
CA LYS A 415 -7.30 -23.98 -32.46
C LYS A 415 -8.73 -23.85 -31.96
N GLN A 416 -8.96 -23.19 -30.83
CA GLN A 416 -10.31 -22.94 -30.31
C GLN A 416 -11.10 -21.97 -31.18
N MET A 417 -10.47 -20.89 -31.69
CA MET A 417 -11.11 -19.97 -32.64
C MET A 417 -11.56 -20.67 -33.92
N ARG A 418 -10.79 -21.65 -34.40
CA ARG A 418 -11.12 -22.42 -35.61
C ARG A 418 -12.36 -23.31 -35.40
N HIS A 419 -12.47 -23.96 -34.24
CA HIS A 419 -13.62 -24.81 -33.89
C HIS A 419 -14.91 -24.04 -33.55
N GLY A 420 -14.83 -22.77 -33.13
CA GLY A 420 -16.02 -21.97 -32.80
C GLY A 420 -16.69 -21.28 -34.00
N ARG A 421 -16.09 -21.37 -35.19
CA ARG A 421 -16.57 -20.73 -36.43
C ARG A 421 -16.95 -21.74 -37.54
N GLU A 422 -16.81 -23.03 -37.26
CA GLU A 422 -17.52 -24.12 -37.97
C GLU A 422 -18.88 -24.33 -37.29
#